data_AF-A0A3Q2CLN4-F1
#
_entry.id   AF-A0A3Q2CLN4-F1
#
_cell.length_a   1.000
_cell.length_b   1.000
_cell.length_c   1.000
_cell.angle_alpha   90.00
_cell.angle_beta   90.00
_cell.angle_gamma   90.00
#
_symmetry.space_group_name_H-M   'P 1'
#
loop_
_entity.id
_entity.type
_entity.pdbx_description
1 polymer ?
#
loop_
_entity_poly.entity_id
_entity_poly.type
_entity_poly.pdbx_seq_one_letter_code
_entity_poly.pdbx_strand_id
1 'polypeptide(L)'
;CVSDNPVQPQYYQLSNNETTVCLATGFTRHNQTEDNDDFKDTSASPIRDYNGNPTGYYNQVAFPIEGQSCNGESYQMVNLASLTIFGLRVIFMKTVIFNVLMTLRLWISQCEYRTAPLIRAQTGSSVITMIMKLPLAPN
;
A
#
# COMPACT_ATOMS: atom_id res chain seq x y z
N CYS A 1 21.99 37.54 29.05
CA CYS A 1 20.97 37.42 27.99
C CYS A 1 20.15 36.17 28.30
N VAL A 2 18.92 36.31 28.79
CA VAL A 2 17.95 35.21 28.85
C VAL A 2 16.99 35.50 27.70
N SER A 3 16.95 34.61 26.72
CA SER A 3 16.00 34.75 25.62
C SER A 3 14.63 34.36 26.17
N ASP A 4 13.70 35.32 26.23
CA ASP A 4 12.32 35.15 26.73
C ASP A 4 11.45 34.22 25.85
N ASN A 5 12.03 33.55 24.85
CA ASN A 5 11.32 32.64 23.98
C ASN A 5 11.41 31.20 24.53
N PRO A 6 10.28 30.53 24.80
CA PRO A 6 10.29 29.16 25.28
C PRO A 6 10.92 28.24 24.22
N VAL A 7 11.98 27.53 24.61
CA VAL A 7 12.73 26.63 23.72
C VAL A 7 11.92 25.35 23.55
N GLN A 8 11.58 24.99 22.32
CA GLN A 8 10.79 23.79 22.03
C GLN A 8 11.57 22.49 22.34
N PRO A 9 10.88 21.43 22.81
CA PRO A 9 11.50 20.14 23.08
C PRO A 9 11.98 19.46 21.79
N GLN A 10 13.12 18.80 21.89
CA GLN A 10 13.62 17.88 20.87
C GLN A 10 13.29 16.45 21.27
N TYR A 11 12.62 15.74 20.38
CA TYR A 11 12.20 14.35 20.60
C TYR A 11 13.19 13.38 19.94
N TYR A 12 13.65 12.41 20.72
CA TYR A 12 14.57 11.37 20.30
C TYR A 12 13.94 10.01 20.56
N GLN A 13 13.97 9.14 19.56
CA GLN A 13 13.59 7.73 19.71
C GLN A 13 14.84 6.91 20.00
N LEU A 14 14.87 6.27 21.16
CA LEU A 14 15.93 5.38 21.62
C LEU A 14 15.39 3.96 21.53
N SER A 15 15.73 3.25 20.45
CA SER A 15 15.37 1.84 20.27
C SER A 15 16.57 0.93 20.57
N ASN A 16 16.36 -0.04 21.44
CA ASN A 16 17.18 -1.25 21.56
C ASN A 16 16.40 -2.43 20.95
N ASN A 17 17.06 -3.58 20.74
CA ASN A 17 16.51 -4.76 20.07
C ASN A 17 15.12 -5.21 20.59
N GLU A 18 14.77 -4.87 21.83
CA GLU A 18 13.51 -5.28 22.48
C GLU A 18 12.66 -4.11 23.00
N THR A 19 13.24 -2.92 23.21
CA THR A 19 12.56 -1.81 23.87
C THR A 19 12.77 -0.51 23.12
N THR A 20 11.69 0.23 22.91
CA THR A 20 11.74 1.59 22.37
C THR A 20 11.37 2.56 23.47
N VAL A 21 12.13 3.65 23.60
CA VAL A 21 11.92 4.71 24.59
C VAL A 21 11.95 6.05 23.87
N CYS A 22 11.11 6.97 24.30
CA CYS A 22 11.05 8.33 23.81
C CYS A 22 11.71 9.27 24.81
N LEU A 23 12.67 10.07 24.35
CA LEU A 23 13.36 11.08 25.14
C LEU A 23 13.04 12.46 24.58
N ALA A 24 12.37 13.30 25.38
CA ALA A 24 12.22 14.73 25.12
C ALA A 24 13.28 15.50 25.91
N THR A 25 14.05 16.38 25.26
CA THR A 25 15.10 17.15 25.92
C THR A 25 15.24 18.56 25.34
N GLY A 26 15.93 19.45 26.05
CA GLY A 26 16.28 20.79 25.57
C GLY A 26 15.18 21.83 25.70
N PHE A 27 14.13 21.57 26.47
CA PHE A 27 13.03 22.50 26.69
C PHE A 27 13.15 23.22 28.03
N THR A 28 12.60 24.43 28.13
CA THR A 28 12.74 25.28 29.33
C THR A 28 11.46 25.39 30.17
N ARG A 29 10.32 24.93 29.66
CA ARG A 29 9.02 25.01 30.35
C ARG A 29 8.57 23.64 30.88
N HIS A 30 8.13 23.58 32.13
CA HIS A 30 7.80 22.30 32.79
C HIS A 30 6.68 21.50 32.09
N ASN A 31 5.67 22.18 31.52
CA ASN A 31 4.52 21.55 30.84
C ASN A 31 4.64 21.60 29.30
N GLN A 32 5.85 21.64 28.75
CA GLN A 32 6.02 21.84 27.31
C GLN A 32 5.71 20.61 26.45
N THR A 33 5.63 19.44 27.09
CA THR A 33 5.38 18.12 26.49
C THR A 33 3.96 17.62 26.71
N GLU A 34 3.10 18.42 27.35
CA GLU A 34 1.71 18.06 27.72
C GLU A 34 0.82 17.78 26.49
N ASP A 35 1.16 18.38 25.34
CA ASP A 35 0.48 18.16 24.07
C ASP A 35 0.75 16.77 23.47
N ASN A 36 1.80 16.08 23.93
CA ASN A 36 2.20 14.78 23.39
C ASN A 36 1.74 13.67 24.33
N ASP A 37 0.84 12.81 23.84
CA ASP A 37 0.20 11.74 24.61
C ASP A 37 1.22 10.79 25.26
N ASP A 38 2.36 10.55 24.61
CA ASP A 38 3.43 9.70 25.13
C ASP A 38 4.01 10.22 26.46
N PHE A 39 3.98 11.54 26.69
CA PHE A 39 4.64 12.21 27.82
C PHE A 39 3.68 12.68 28.91
N LYS A 40 2.37 12.41 28.81
CA LYS A 40 1.39 12.87 29.81
C LYS A 40 1.55 12.21 31.18
N ASP A 41 1.94 10.93 31.18
CA ASP A 41 2.01 10.13 32.41
C ASP A 41 3.39 10.19 33.09
N THR A 42 4.38 10.84 32.47
CA THR A 42 5.73 10.96 33.03
C THR A 42 6.02 12.38 33.49
N SER A 43 7.03 12.55 34.36
CA SER A 43 7.39 13.86 34.89
C SER A 43 8.73 14.34 34.32
N ALA A 44 8.80 15.62 33.95
CA ALA A 44 10.03 16.24 33.49
C ALA A 44 11.03 16.46 34.64
N SER A 45 12.28 16.05 34.45
CA SER A 45 13.40 16.30 35.36
C SER A 45 14.25 17.49 34.90
N PRO A 46 14.81 18.30 35.80
CA PRO A 46 15.72 19.37 35.42
C PRO A 46 17.13 18.83 35.14
N ILE A 47 17.74 19.30 34.07
CA ILE A 47 19.14 19.01 33.73
C ILE A 47 20.03 19.81 34.69
N ARG A 48 20.95 19.10 35.36
CA ARG A 48 21.89 19.68 36.32
C ARG A 48 23.29 19.81 35.70
N ASP A 49 23.99 20.87 36.07
CA ASP A 49 25.40 21.07 35.70
C ASP A 49 26.32 20.13 36.52
N TYR A 50 27.64 20.20 36.26
CA TYR A 50 28.65 19.43 36.99
C TYR A 50 28.69 19.77 38.50
N ASN A 51 28.17 20.94 38.88
CA ASN A 51 28.10 21.45 40.24
C ASN A 51 26.76 21.12 40.93
N GLY A 52 25.86 20.40 40.25
CA GLY A 52 24.55 20.00 40.75
C GLY A 52 23.45 21.08 40.68
N ASN A 53 23.74 22.25 40.11
CA ASN A 53 22.78 23.34 39.95
C ASN A 53 21.88 23.12 38.73
N PRO A 54 20.60 23.51 38.79
CA PRO A 54 19.70 23.41 37.65
C PRO A 54 20.13 24.38 36.53
N THR A 55 20.26 23.85 35.31
CA THR A 55 20.66 24.62 34.12
C THR A 55 19.52 25.46 33.54
N GLY A 56 18.29 25.27 34.02
CA GLY A 56 17.08 25.87 33.46
C GLY A 56 16.46 25.08 32.30
N TYR A 57 17.09 23.97 31.90
CA TYR A 57 16.56 23.02 30.93
C TYR A 57 15.98 21.80 31.62
N TYR A 58 15.01 21.19 30.97
CA TYR A 58 14.32 19.99 31.40
C TYR A 58 14.48 18.87 30.37
N ASN A 59 14.41 17.63 30.87
CA ASN A 59 14.35 16.41 30.09
C ASN A 59 13.23 15.51 30.63
N GLN A 60 12.64 14.71 29.75
CA GLN A 60 11.56 13.80 30.10
C GLN A 60 11.67 12.53 29.27
N VAL A 61 11.37 11.39 29.89
CA VAL A 61 11.37 10.08 29.22
C VAL A 61 9.96 9.51 29.23
N ALA A 62 9.59 8.85 28.15
CA ALA A 62 8.30 8.21 27.95
C ALA A 62 8.49 6.85 27.31
N PHE A 63 7.61 5.91 27.62
CA PHE A 63 7.54 4.64 26.93
C PHE A 63 6.40 4.74 25.91
N PRO A 64 6.71 4.72 24.60
CA PRO A 64 5.69 4.83 23.58
C PRO A 64 4.71 3.66 23.68
N ILE A 65 3.44 3.96 23.43
CA ILE A 65 2.40 2.94 23.26
C ILE A 65 2.69 2.22 21.93
N GLU A 66 2.47 0.90 21.88
CA GLU A 66 2.81 0.08 20.70
C GLU A 66 2.26 0.68 19.39
N GLY A 67 3.16 1.05 18.47
CA GLY A 67 2.80 1.58 17.15
C GLY A 67 2.77 3.11 17.01
N GLN A 68 3.23 3.87 18.02
CA GLN A 68 3.34 5.33 17.97
C GLN A 68 4.80 5.80 17.92
N SER A 69 5.09 6.86 17.15
CA SER A 69 6.40 7.51 17.17
C SER A 69 6.42 8.63 18.19
N CYS A 70 7.59 8.91 18.77
CA CYS A 70 7.80 9.93 19.80
C CYS A 70 7.42 11.37 19.38
N ASN A 71 7.14 11.58 18.08
CA ASN A 71 6.75 12.88 17.53
C ASN A 71 5.22 13.03 17.38
N GLY A 72 4.42 12.12 17.96
CA GLY A 72 2.96 12.10 17.81
C GLY A 72 2.48 11.64 16.44
N GLU A 73 3.41 11.38 15.51
CA GLU A 73 3.10 10.84 14.19
C GLU A 73 2.91 9.33 14.34
N SER A 74 1.66 8.87 14.42
CA SER A 74 1.38 7.44 14.31
C SER A 74 1.97 6.90 13.01
N TYR A 75 2.69 5.77 13.09
CA TYR A 75 3.17 5.00 11.93
C TYR A 75 2.05 4.55 10.97
N GLN A 76 0.79 4.87 11.28
CA GLN A 76 -0.37 4.67 10.41
C GLN A 76 -0.37 5.59 9.17
N MET A 77 0.28 6.76 9.20
CA MET A 77 0.22 7.72 8.08
C MET A 77 1.17 7.41 6.91
N VAL A 78 2.16 6.53 7.11
CA VAL A 78 3.10 6.10 6.03
C VAL A 78 2.56 4.95 5.18
N ASN A 79 1.44 4.35 5.59
CA ASN A 79 0.91 3.16 4.92
C ASN A 79 -0.02 3.47 3.74
N LEU A 80 -0.49 4.72 3.58
CA LEU A 80 -1.43 5.05 2.50
C LEU A 80 -0.70 5.22 1.17
N ALA A 81 0.42 5.96 1.15
CA ALA A 81 1.26 6.07 -0.04
C ALA A 81 1.79 4.69 -0.47
N SER A 82 2.32 3.89 0.46
CA SER A 82 2.80 2.53 0.18
C SER A 82 1.70 1.61 -0.36
N LEU A 83 0.49 1.66 0.23
CA LEU A 83 -0.66 0.89 -0.23
C LEU A 83 -1.10 1.30 -1.65
N THR A 84 -1.06 2.59 -2.00
CA THR A 84 -1.36 3.02 -3.36
C THR A 84 -0.31 2.55 -4.38
N ILE A 85 0.99 2.56 -4.03
CA ILE A 85 2.05 2.00 -4.89
C ILE A 85 1.83 0.50 -5.10
N PHE A 86 1.57 -0.25 -4.03
CA PHE A 86 1.37 -1.69 -4.11
C PHE A 86 0.08 -2.03 -4.88
N GLY A 87 -1.01 -1.31 -4.61
CA GLY A 87 -2.29 -1.45 -5.31
C GLY A 87 -2.17 -1.16 -6.80
N LEU A 88 -1.45 -0.10 -7.19
CA LEU A 88 -1.21 0.23 -8.59
C LEU A 88 -0.44 -0.88 -9.32
N ARG A 89 0.58 -1.46 -8.67
CA ARG A 89 1.35 -2.61 -9.22
C ARG A 89 0.46 -3.83 -9.46
N VAL A 90 -0.42 -4.16 -8.51
CA VAL A 90 -1.34 -5.30 -8.61
C VAL A 90 -2.41 -5.07 -9.69
N ILE A 91 -2.99 -3.87 -9.76
CA ILE A 91 -3.97 -3.50 -10.79
C ILE A 91 -3.33 -3.56 -12.17
N PHE A 92 -2.13 -2.99 -12.33
CA PHE A 92 -1.38 -3.06 -13.58
C PHE A 92 -1.16 -4.52 -14.01
N MET A 93 -0.69 -5.39 -13.12
CA MET A 93 -0.47 -6.81 -13.45
C MET A 93 -1.76 -7.54 -13.82
N LYS A 94 -2.86 -7.28 -13.09
CA LYS A 94 -4.19 -7.84 -13.40
C LYS A 94 -4.67 -7.37 -14.78
N THR A 95 -4.46 -6.10 -15.15
CA THR A 95 -4.84 -5.56 -16.45
C THR A 95 -3.98 -6.11 -17.60
N VAL A 96 -2.67 -6.25 -17.41
CA VAL A 96 -1.77 -6.86 -18.41
C VAL A 96 -2.18 -8.31 -18.67
N ILE A 97 -2.42 -9.09 -17.61
CA ILE A 97 -2.88 -10.48 -17.73
C ILE A 97 -4.22 -10.55 -18.46
N PHE A 98 -5.18 -9.68 -18.15
CA PHE A 98 -6.49 -9.68 -18.81
C PHE A 98 -6.38 -9.32 -20.30
N ASN A 99 -5.58 -8.32 -20.65
CA ASN A 99 -5.33 -7.92 -22.04
C ASN A 99 -4.62 -9.04 -22.82
N VAL A 100 -3.57 -9.65 -22.23
CA VAL A 100 -2.86 -10.77 -22.86
C VAL A 100 -3.78 -11.99 -23.03
N LEU A 101 -4.57 -12.35 -22.02
CA LEU A 101 -5.50 -13.49 -22.10
C LEU A 101 -6.62 -13.26 -23.11
N MET A 102 -7.18 -12.04 -23.20
CA MET A 102 -8.19 -11.68 -24.20
C MET A 102 -7.61 -11.82 -25.61
N THR A 103 -6.39 -11.32 -25.82
CA THR A 103 -5.70 -11.43 -27.12
C THR A 103 -5.38 -12.90 -27.42
N LEU A 104 -4.81 -13.65 -26.47
CA LEU A 104 -4.48 -15.07 -26.60
C LEU A 104 -5.70 -15.93 -26.94
N ARG A 105 -6.85 -15.67 -26.31
CA ARG A 105 -8.13 -16.33 -26.63
C ARG A 105 -8.54 -16.09 -28.08
N LEU A 106 -8.39 -14.86 -28.59
CA LEU A 106 -8.66 -14.56 -29.99
C LEU A 106 -7.69 -15.31 -30.93
N TRP A 107 -6.38 -15.35 -30.61
CA TRP A 107 -5.41 -16.10 -31.41
C TRP A 107 -5.68 -17.60 -31.45
N ILE A 108 -6.06 -18.23 -30.34
CA ILE A 108 -6.41 -19.66 -30.29
C ILE A 108 -7.70 -19.93 -31.08
N SER A 109 -8.69 -19.04 -30.95
CA SER A 109 -9.91 -19.09 -31.78
C SER A 109 -9.59 -18.94 -33.28
N GLN A 110 -8.48 -18.26 -33.60
CA GLN A 110 -8.04 -18.02 -34.96
C GLN A 110 -7.22 -19.19 -35.54
N CYS A 111 -6.56 -19.97 -34.69
CA CYS A 111 -5.95 -21.23 -35.08
C CYS A 111 -6.99 -22.32 -35.35
N GLU A 112 -8.06 -22.39 -34.54
CA GLU A 112 -9.12 -23.42 -34.69
C GLU A 112 -9.84 -23.35 -36.05
N TYR A 113 -10.12 -22.16 -36.60
CA TYR A 113 -10.72 -22.07 -37.94
C TYR A 113 -9.73 -22.42 -39.07
N ARG A 114 -8.42 -22.33 -38.83
CA ARG A 114 -7.39 -22.59 -39.85
C ARG A 114 -7.01 -24.06 -39.93
N THR A 115 -7.38 -24.85 -38.91
CA THR A 115 -7.23 -26.31 -38.84
C THR A 115 -8.56 -27.06 -38.96
N ALA A 116 -9.54 -26.52 -39.69
CA ALA A 116 -10.60 -27.35 -40.26
C ALA A 116 -10.19 -27.80 -41.68
N PRO A 117 -9.51 -28.97 -41.85
CA PRO A 117 -9.50 -29.62 -43.14
C PRO A 117 -10.95 -30.02 -43.45
N LEU A 118 -11.58 -29.29 -44.36
CA LEU A 118 -12.36 -29.83 -45.48
C LEU A 118 -13.08 -31.18 -45.24
N ILE A 119 -13.87 -31.30 -44.18
CA ILE A 119 -14.94 -32.31 -44.08
C ILE A 119 -16.19 -31.59 -43.60
N ARG A 120 -16.77 -30.77 -44.48
CA ARG A 120 -18.19 -30.44 -44.40
C ARG A 120 -18.96 -31.49 -45.18
N ALA A 121 -19.00 -32.71 -44.63
CA ALA A 121 -20.10 -33.60 -44.92
C ALA A 121 -21.34 -33.07 -44.20
N GLN A 122 -22.47 -33.10 -44.91
CA GLN A 122 -23.82 -32.92 -44.39
C GLN A 122 -24.24 -31.49 -44.02
N THR A 123 -24.98 -30.85 -44.92
CA THR A 123 -26.45 -30.97 -44.89
C THR A 123 -27.01 -30.29 -46.13
N GLY A 124 -27.72 -31.09 -46.93
CA GLY A 124 -28.43 -30.60 -48.10
C GLY A 124 -29.57 -29.69 -47.69
N SER A 125 -29.63 -28.52 -48.30
CA SER A 125 -30.86 -27.95 -48.80
C SER A 125 -30.49 -26.88 -49.83
N SER A 126 -30.41 -27.28 -51.09
CA SER A 126 -30.47 -26.34 -52.19
C SER A 126 -31.23 -27.00 -53.32
N VAL A 127 -32.53 -26.72 -53.31
CA VAL A 127 -33.46 -26.95 -54.40
C VAL A 127 -33.03 -26.05 -55.56
N ILE A 128 -31.98 -26.41 -56.30
CA ILE A 128 -31.60 -25.77 -57.56
C ILE A 128 -31.02 -26.84 -58.50
N THR A 129 -31.92 -27.39 -59.32
CA THR A 129 -31.73 -27.54 -60.78
C THR A 129 -30.75 -28.62 -61.29
N MET A 130 -31.37 -29.75 -61.72
CA MET A 130 -31.24 -30.36 -63.08
C MET A 130 -29.97 -31.21 -63.36
N ILE A 131 -29.95 -32.40 -64.00
CA ILE A 131 -30.75 -33.07 -65.06
C ILE A 131 -30.51 -34.59 -64.96
N MET A 132 -31.43 -35.39 -65.52
CA MET A 132 -31.42 -36.83 -65.85
C MET A 132 -32.27 -37.65 -64.87
N LYS A 133 -33.34 -38.35 -65.28
CA LYS A 133 -33.58 -39.06 -66.54
C LYS A 133 -35.09 -39.33 -66.69
N LEU A 134 -35.54 -39.30 -67.96
CA LEU A 134 -36.91 -39.50 -68.45
C LEU A 134 -37.53 -40.83 -67.96
N PRO A 135 -38.86 -40.90 -67.70
CA PRO A 135 -39.53 -42.09 -67.20
C PRO A 135 -39.86 -43.10 -68.32
N LEU A 136 -39.75 -44.39 -68.00
CA LEU A 136 -40.39 -45.46 -68.77
C LEU A 136 -41.84 -45.63 -68.27
N ALA A 137 -42.71 -45.87 -69.25
CA ALA A 137 -44.17 -45.81 -69.29
C ALA A 137 -44.98 -46.51 -68.17
N PRO A 138 -46.28 -46.15 -68.01
CA PRO A 138 -47.21 -46.81 -67.10
C PRO A 138 -48.06 -47.92 -67.79
N ASN A 139 -48.64 -48.76 -66.91
CA ASN A 139 -49.60 -49.88 -67.09
C ASN A 139 -49.02 -51.25 -67.40
#